data_AF-A0A6P8T4I2-F1
#
_entry.id   AF-A0A6P8T4I2-F1
#
_cell.length_a   1.000
_cell.length_b   1.000
_cell.length_c   1.000
_cell.angle_alpha   90.00
_cell.angle_beta   90.00
_cell.angle_gamma   90.00
#
_symmetry.space_group_name_H-M   'P 1'
#
loop_
_entity.id
_entity.type
_entity.pdbx_description
1 polymer ?
#
loop_
_entity_poly.entity_id
_entity_poly.type
_entity_poly.pdbx_seq_one_letter_code
_entity_poly.pdbx_strand_id
1 'polypeptide(L)'
;MCMIPVFCWITAAVLEHMLTTDQRGELPQTLTDMYSHFLLVQTKRKKQKYEEGHETSPQQLTEADRELLLKLGRLAFEHLEKGDIMFYQEDLQRCGLDVTEALVHSGVCTEIFKSVIFQKTVYCFVHLSIQEFLAAVYMLHCYTNRDTAVLKHFLQEDWDDDNSDSRDQEYPSLDVFLKGAMLKSLRSENGHLDLFVRFLHGLSLESNQRLLGGLLGRTDNRPGIIQRAISNLKKLRSDNISPDRSINIFHCLTEMKDLSVHQEITGFLKSENRSEKELSEIHCSALAYMLQMSEEVLDDFDLM
;
A
#
# COMPACT_ATOMS: atom_id res chain seq x y z
N MET A 1 13.06 7.65 -0.43
CA MET A 1 12.38 7.09 0.77
C MET A 1 12.82 7.81 2.05
N CYS A 2 14.11 7.99 2.32
CA CYS A 2 14.60 8.56 3.58
C CYS A 2 14.50 10.10 3.74
N MET A 3 13.66 10.78 2.95
CA MET A 3 13.40 12.22 3.14
C MET A 3 12.30 12.49 4.18
N ILE A 4 11.56 11.43 4.58
CA ILE A 4 10.48 11.50 5.56
C ILE A 4 10.90 10.68 6.80
N PRO A 5 10.88 11.26 8.02
CA PRO A 5 11.39 10.60 9.24
C PRO A 5 10.80 9.23 9.51
N VAL A 6 9.49 9.03 9.27
CA VAL A 6 8.86 7.71 9.48
C VAL A 6 9.44 6.66 8.55
N PHE A 7 9.76 7.00 7.29
CA PHE A 7 10.35 6.05 6.35
C PHE A 7 11.79 5.73 6.75
N CYS A 8 12.56 6.70 7.27
CA CYS A 8 13.87 6.43 7.85
C CYS A 8 13.78 5.43 9.01
N TRP A 9 12.82 5.64 9.93
CA TRP A 9 12.62 4.77 11.07
C TRP A 9 12.22 3.34 10.64
N ILE A 10 11.30 3.21 9.69
CA ILE A 10 10.89 1.92 9.12
C ILE A 10 12.08 1.22 8.46
N THR A 11 12.81 1.92 7.60
CA THR A 11 13.99 1.38 6.92
C THR A 11 15.06 0.96 7.93
N ALA A 12 15.34 1.78 8.94
CA ALA A 12 16.29 1.43 10.00
C ALA A 12 15.86 0.17 10.76
N ALA A 13 14.59 0.07 11.16
CA ALA A 13 14.07 -1.10 11.86
C ALA A 13 14.17 -2.38 11.03
N VAL A 14 13.90 -2.30 9.72
CA VAL A 14 14.02 -3.43 8.79
C VAL A 14 15.49 -3.82 8.59
N LEU A 15 16.35 -2.86 8.28
CA LEU A 15 17.77 -3.11 8.04
C LEU A 15 18.46 -3.67 9.29
N GLU A 16 18.17 -3.12 10.48
CA GLU A 16 18.68 -3.63 11.75
C GLU A 16 18.31 -5.11 11.94
N HIS A 17 17.07 -5.50 11.66
CA HIS A 17 16.65 -6.90 11.75
C HIS A 17 17.37 -7.79 10.73
N MET A 18 17.51 -7.33 9.49
CA MET A 18 18.17 -8.11 8.43
C MET A 18 19.68 -8.26 8.67
N LEU A 19 20.34 -7.28 9.28
CA LEU A 19 21.77 -7.32 9.61
C LEU A 19 22.06 -8.17 10.85
N THR A 20 21.14 -8.23 11.82
CA THR A 20 21.32 -8.95 13.09
C THR A 20 20.86 -10.40 13.04
N THR A 21 20.10 -10.78 12.01
CA THR A 21 19.68 -12.16 11.77
C THR A 21 20.43 -12.72 10.55
N ASP A 22 20.65 -14.04 10.47
CA ASP A 22 21.26 -14.69 9.28
C ASP A 22 20.37 -14.61 8.01
N GLN A 23 19.41 -13.69 7.97
CA GLN A 23 18.58 -13.38 6.81
C GLN A 23 19.38 -12.60 5.76
N ARG A 24 20.31 -13.28 5.07
CA ARG A 24 20.94 -12.82 3.82
C ARG A 24 19.96 -12.84 2.64
N GLY A 25 18.74 -12.35 2.84
CA GLY A 25 17.76 -12.17 1.77
C GLY A 25 18.10 -10.97 0.89
N GLU A 26 17.39 -10.82 -0.24
CA GLU A 26 17.44 -9.60 -1.04
C GLU A 26 16.88 -8.43 -0.21
N LEU A 27 17.51 -7.25 -0.36
CA LEU A 27 17.03 -6.03 0.28
C LEU A 27 15.68 -5.62 -0.30
N PRO A 28 14.77 -5.04 0.50
CA PRO A 28 13.47 -4.60 0.00
C PRO A 28 13.66 -3.56 -1.10
N GLN A 29 13.05 -3.79 -2.27
CA GLN A 29 13.26 -2.96 -3.46
C GLN A 29 12.19 -1.88 -3.65
N THR A 30 11.03 -2.03 -3.01
CA THR A 30 9.90 -1.12 -3.13
C THR A 30 9.38 -0.71 -1.75
N LEU A 31 8.49 0.29 -1.69
CA LEU A 31 7.90 0.71 -0.42
C LEU A 31 7.03 -0.40 0.16
N THR A 32 6.27 -1.09 -0.68
CA THR A 32 5.43 -2.24 -0.26
C THR A 32 6.27 -3.38 0.30
N ASP A 33 7.39 -3.68 -0.34
CA ASP A 33 8.33 -4.70 0.11
C ASP A 33 8.89 -4.31 1.50
N MET A 34 9.33 -3.05 1.64
CA MET A 34 9.81 -2.50 2.91
C MET A 34 8.77 -2.60 4.03
N TYR A 35 7.50 -2.29 3.75
CA TYR A 35 6.42 -2.38 4.74
C TYR A 35 6.04 -3.83 5.08
N SER A 36 6.13 -4.74 4.11
CA SER A 36 5.92 -6.18 4.33
C SER A 36 6.98 -6.73 5.28
N HIS A 37 8.25 -6.36 5.06
CA HIS A 37 9.34 -6.66 5.98
C HIS A 37 9.14 -6.01 7.35
N PHE A 38 8.76 -4.73 7.39
CA PHE A 38 8.50 -4.02 8.65
C PHE A 38 7.42 -4.70 9.49
N LEU A 39 6.31 -5.12 8.87
CA LEU A 39 5.23 -5.80 9.58
C LEU A 39 5.71 -7.13 10.20
N LEU A 40 6.50 -7.90 9.46
CA LEU A 40 7.14 -9.12 9.99
C LEU A 40 8.07 -8.83 11.16
N VAL A 41 8.89 -7.79 11.08
CA VAL A 41 9.80 -7.37 12.16
C VAL A 41 9.01 -7.00 13.41
N GLN A 42 7.93 -6.23 13.28
CA GLN A 42 7.10 -5.84 14.42
C GLN A 42 6.42 -7.04 15.08
N THR A 43 5.92 -7.99 14.29
CA THR A 43 5.32 -9.22 14.82
C THR A 43 6.34 -10.08 15.56
N LYS A 44 7.57 -10.21 15.04
CA LYS A 44 8.64 -10.94 15.75
C LYS A 44 9.05 -10.26 17.06
N ARG A 45 9.21 -8.93 17.05
CA ARG A 45 9.55 -8.14 18.25
C ARG A 45 8.47 -8.26 19.33
N LYS A 46 7.19 -8.28 18.95
CA LYS A 46 6.08 -8.58 19.86
C LYS A 46 6.30 -9.91 20.58
N LYS A 47 6.54 -11.00 19.85
CA LYS A 47 6.71 -12.34 20.44
C LYS A 47 7.84 -12.37 21.46
N GLN A 48 9.00 -11.81 21.11
CA GLN A 48 10.15 -11.73 22.02
C GLN A 48 9.84 -10.96 23.31
N LYS A 49 8.95 -9.97 23.26
CA LYS A 49 8.63 -9.12 24.41
C LYS A 49 7.58 -9.70 25.35
N TYR A 50 6.63 -10.49 24.83
CA TYR A 50 5.44 -10.92 25.57
C TYR A 50 5.23 -12.44 25.64
N GLU A 51 5.94 -13.23 24.84
CA GLU A 51 5.88 -14.70 24.87
C GLU A 51 7.25 -15.22 25.38
N GLU A 52 7.28 -15.77 26.60
CA GLU A 52 8.47 -16.39 27.20
C GLU A 52 8.85 -17.67 26.44
N GLY A 53 9.67 -17.57 25.40
CA GLY A 53 10.15 -18.73 24.66
C GLY A 53 11.37 -18.46 23.78
N HIS A 54 12.49 -19.12 24.09
CA HIS A 54 13.61 -19.30 23.17
C HIS A 54 13.27 -20.38 22.12
N GLU A 55 12.32 -20.08 21.24
CA GLU A 55 12.16 -20.87 20.01
C GLU A 55 12.75 -20.10 18.85
N THR A 56 13.55 -20.79 18.03
CA THR A 56 13.94 -20.32 16.69
C THR A 56 12.67 -19.97 15.92
N SER A 57 12.32 -18.68 15.91
CA SER A 57 11.04 -18.20 15.41
C SER A 57 10.84 -18.66 13.95
N PRO A 58 9.69 -19.27 13.61
CA PRO A 58 9.36 -19.55 12.22
C PRO A 58 9.50 -18.28 11.38
N GLN A 59 9.98 -18.41 10.14
CA GLN A 59 10.07 -17.29 9.20
C GLN A 59 8.68 -16.69 8.84
N GLN A 60 7.60 -17.33 9.29
CA GLN A 60 6.22 -17.07 8.90
C GLN A 60 5.35 -16.69 10.11
N LEU A 61 4.29 -15.93 9.84
CA LEU A 61 3.25 -15.55 10.81
C LEU A 61 2.49 -16.78 11.31
N THR A 62 2.23 -16.86 12.62
CA THR A 62 1.33 -17.88 13.20
C THR A 62 -0.12 -17.56 12.85
N GLU A 63 -1.04 -18.51 13.04
CA GLU A 63 -2.47 -18.25 12.81
C GLU A 63 -3.01 -17.12 13.70
N ALA A 64 -2.58 -17.05 14.96
CA ALA A 64 -2.94 -15.96 15.87
C ALA A 64 -2.42 -14.59 15.40
N ASP A 65 -1.18 -14.54 14.88
CA ASP A 65 -0.64 -13.30 14.30
C ASP A 65 -1.48 -12.87 13.09
N ARG A 66 -1.87 -13.81 12.24
CA ARG A 66 -2.67 -13.52 11.04
C ARG A 66 -4.04 -12.99 11.41
N GLU A 67 -4.74 -13.66 12.31
CA GLU A 67 -6.07 -13.21 12.77
C GLU A 67 -6.00 -11.78 13.33
N LEU A 68 -5.01 -11.50 14.18
CA LEU A 68 -4.82 -10.17 14.75
C LEU A 68 -4.52 -9.11 13.67
N LEU A 69 -3.63 -9.42 12.73
CA LEU A 69 -3.28 -8.51 11.63
C LEU A 69 -4.46 -8.25 10.70
N LEU A 70 -5.33 -9.24 10.45
CA LEU A 70 -6.56 -9.05 9.66
C LEU A 70 -7.56 -8.16 10.38
N LYS A 71 -7.74 -8.34 11.70
CA LYS A 71 -8.61 -7.45 12.51
C LYS A 71 -8.09 -6.01 12.51
N LEU A 72 -6.78 -5.83 12.67
CA LEU A 72 -6.14 -4.51 12.56
C LEU A 72 -6.27 -3.91 11.16
N GLY A 73 -6.11 -4.72 10.11
CA GLY A 73 -6.29 -4.29 8.73
C GLY A 73 -7.74 -3.90 8.41
N ARG A 74 -8.72 -4.63 8.96
CA ARG A 74 -10.14 -4.26 8.86
C ARG A 74 -10.40 -2.90 9.52
N LEU A 75 -9.91 -2.70 10.74
CA LEU A 75 -10.02 -1.42 11.44
C LEU A 75 -9.36 -0.30 10.62
N ALA A 76 -8.15 -0.54 10.11
CA ALA A 76 -7.42 0.41 9.29
C ALA A 76 -8.21 0.82 8.04
N PHE A 77 -8.81 -0.14 7.35
CA PHE A 77 -9.63 0.09 6.17
C PHE A 77 -10.92 0.86 6.49
N GLU A 78 -11.68 0.44 7.52
CA GLU A 78 -12.94 1.10 7.90
C GLU A 78 -12.75 2.58 8.28
N HIS A 79 -11.62 2.93 8.88
CA HIS A 79 -11.28 4.32 9.22
C HIS A 79 -10.63 5.07 8.05
N LEU A 80 -9.81 4.40 7.23
CA LEU A 80 -9.21 5.01 6.05
C LEU A 80 -10.29 5.49 5.07
N GLU A 81 -11.31 4.66 4.80
CA GLU A 81 -12.39 5.01 3.88
C GLU A 81 -13.23 6.21 4.37
N LYS A 82 -13.28 6.45 5.69
CA LYS A 82 -13.95 7.62 6.29
C LYS A 82 -13.06 8.86 6.37
N GLY A 83 -11.75 8.72 6.12
CA GLY A 83 -10.77 9.77 6.36
C GLY A 83 -10.43 9.97 7.85
N ASP A 84 -10.74 8.97 8.70
CA ASP A 84 -10.47 9.02 10.13
C ASP A 84 -9.06 8.52 10.45
N ILE A 85 -8.34 9.29 11.28
CA ILE A 85 -6.99 8.95 11.77
C ILE A 85 -7.06 8.38 13.20
N MET A 86 -8.13 8.68 13.92
CA MET A 86 -8.33 8.31 15.32
C MET A 86 -9.53 7.40 15.48
N PHE A 87 -9.45 6.49 16.44
CA PHE A 87 -10.51 5.54 16.78
C PHE A 87 -10.58 5.29 18.28
N TYR A 88 -11.69 4.73 18.74
CA TYR A 88 -11.96 4.51 20.15
C TYR A 88 -12.01 3.02 20.50
N GLN A 89 -12.14 2.72 21.80
CA GLN A 89 -12.26 1.35 22.28
C GLN A 89 -13.45 0.61 21.66
N GLU A 90 -14.55 1.30 21.38
CA GLU A 90 -15.72 0.70 20.76
C GLU A 90 -15.46 0.25 19.31
N ASP A 91 -14.59 0.96 18.58
CA ASP A 91 -14.18 0.57 17.22
C ASP A 91 -13.30 -0.68 17.26
N LEU A 92 -12.37 -0.78 18.23
CA LEU A 92 -11.57 -1.98 18.48
C LEU A 92 -12.48 -3.20 18.74
N GLN A 93 -13.45 -3.04 19.64
CA GLN A 93 -14.40 -4.10 19.98
C GLN A 93 -15.26 -4.52 18.79
N ARG A 94 -15.69 -3.57 17.94
CA ARG A 94 -16.43 -3.86 16.69
C ARG A 94 -15.60 -4.71 15.71
N CYS A 95 -14.30 -4.52 15.69
CA CYS A 95 -13.36 -5.34 14.90
C CYS A 95 -12.92 -6.62 15.62
N GLY A 96 -13.43 -6.90 16.83
CA GLY A 96 -13.08 -8.09 17.61
C GLY A 96 -11.67 -8.05 18.21
N LEU A 97 -11.15 -6.84 18.45
CA LEU A 97 -9.87 -6.58 19.10
C LEU A 97 -10.09 -6.21 20.56
N ASP A 98 -9.34 -6.83 21.47
CA ASP A 98 -9.16 -6.25 22.80
C ASP A 98 -8.13 -5.11 22.77
N VAL A 99 -8.25 -4.16 23.71
CA VAL A 99 -7.31 -3.03 23.87
C VAL A 99 -5.88 -3.54 24.07
N THR A 100 -5.71 -4.62 24.85
CA THR A 100 -4.39 -5.19 25.08
C THR A 100 -3.80 -5.76 23.79
N GLU A 101 -4.59 -6.47 22.99
CA GLU A 101 -4.16 -7.05 21.71
C GLU A 101 -3.72 -5.98 20.70
N ALA A 102 -4.47 -4.87 20.63
CA ALA A 102 -4.16 -3.76 19.73
C ALA A 102 -2.85 -3.04 20.13
N LEU A 103 -2.64 -2.79 21.42
CA LEU A 103 -1.47 -2.06 21.93
C LEU A 103 -0.19 -2.90 22.01
N VAL A 104 -0.31 -4.23 22.04
CA VAL A 104 0.83 -5.15 22.06
C VAL A 104 1.70 -5.01 20.79
N HIS A 105 1.13 -4.55 19.67
CA HIS A 105 1.89 -4.07 18.51
C HIS A 105 2.19 -2.57 18.61
N SER A 106 2.93 -2.15 19.65
CA SER A 106 3.29 -0.72 19.86
C SER A 106 4.01 -0.03 18.69
N GLY A 107 4.55 -0.78 17.73
CA GLY A 107 5.10 -0.25 16.47
C GLY A 107 4.07 -0.06 15.35
N VAL A 108 2.80 -0.38 15.59
CA VAL A 108 1.70 -0.37 14.62
C VAL A 108 0.55 0.51 15.13
N CYS A 109 0.10 0.31 16.37
CA CYS A 109 -0.98 1.06 17.01
C CYS A 109 -0.51 1.62 18.36
N THR A 110 -1.01 2.80 18.73
CA THR A 110 -0.65 3.47 19.98
C THR A 110 -1.84 4.18 20.62
N GLU A 111 -1.79 4.30 21.95
CA GLU A 111 -2.69 5.14 22.73
C GLU A 111 -2.15 6.57 22.74
N ILE A 112 -2.99 7.56 22.38
CA ILE A 112 -2.56 8.96 22.29
C ILE A 112 -2.80 9.68 23.61
N PHE A 113 -4.06 9.71 24.05
CA PHE A 113 -4.46 10.37 25.30
C PHE A 113 -5.87 9.93 25.71
N LYS A 114 -6.20 10.16 26.98
CA LYS A 114 -7.57 10.10 27.47
C LYS A 114 -8.22 11.48 27.32
N SER A 115 -9.28 11.57 26.53
CA SER A 115 -10.03 12.81 26.34
C SER A 115 -10.50 13.34 27.70
N VAL A 116 -10.14 14.59 28.02
CA VAL A 116 -10.49 15.23 29.29
C VAL A 116 -12.01 15.42 29.42
N ILE A 117 -12.70 15.61 28.30
CA ILE A 117 -14.14 15.92 28.25
C ILE A 117 -14.98 14.65 28.30
N PHE A 118 -14.62 13.62 27.52
CA PHE A 118 -15.42 12.40 27.39
C PHE A 118 -14.91 11.24 28.23
N GLN A 119 -13.74 11.40 28.87
CA GLN A 119 -13.01 10.33 29.56
C GLN A 119 -12.79 9.06 28.72
N LYS A 120 -12.87 9.19 27.39
CA LYS A 120 -12.59 8.11 26.45
C LYS A 120 -11.13 8.12 26.05
N THR A 121 -10.52 6.94 26.00
CA THR A 121 -9.18 6.74 25.47
C THR A 121 -9.23 6.80 23.94
N VAL A 122 -8.32 7.57 23.36
CA VAL A 122 -8.19 7.76 21.91
C VAL A 122 -6.95 7.00 21.43
N TYR A 123 -7.13 6.25 20.35
CA TYR A 123 -6.09 5.44 19.72
C TYR A 123 -5.86 5.91 18.28
N CYS A 124 -4.66 5.66 17.76
CA CYS A 124 -4.37 5.77 16.34
C CYS A 124 -3.31 4.75 15.92
N PHE A 125 -3.15 4.58 14.60
CA PHE A 125 -1.95 3.96 14.07
C PHE A 125 -0.75 4.90 14.29
N VAL A 126 0.44 4.33 14.50
CA VAL A 126 1.67 5.11 14.74
C VAL A 126 1.94 6.12 13.61
N HIS A 127 1.54 5.78 12.39
CA HIS A 127 1.58 6.68 11.25
C HIS A 127 0.50 6.29 10.22
N LEU A 128 -0.02 7.27 9.46
CA LEU A 128 -1.05 7.06 8.43
C LEU A 128 -0.62 6.01 7.38
N SER A 129 0.64 6.02 6.96
CA SER A 129 1.17 5.02 6.03
C SER A 129 1.09 3.57 6.54
N ILE A 130 1.12 3.36 7.86
CA ILE A 130 0.94 2.03 8.46
C ILE A 130 -0.54 1.63 8.39
N GLN A 131 -1.45 2.57 8.65
CA GLN A 131 -2.90 2.39 8.45
C GLN A 131 -3.18 2.03 7.00
N GLU A 132 -2.68 2.80 6.04
CA GLU A 132 -2.87 2.56 4.61
C GLU A 132 -2.32 1.21 4.15
N PHE A 133 -1.14 0.82 4.66
CA PHE A 133 -0.56 -0.49 4.36
C PHE A 133 -1.43 -1.64 4.90
N LEU A 134 -1.86 -1.57 6.16
CA LEU A 134 -2.71 -2.60 6.76
C LEU A 134 -4.08 -2.68 6.09
N ALA A 135 -4.64 -1.54 5.68
CA ALA A 135 -5.86 -1.48 4.89
C ALA A 135 -5.66 -2.19 3.53
N ALA A 136 -4.53 -1.97 2.85
CA ALA A 136 -4.23 -2.62 1.57
C ALA A 136 -4.06 -4.15 1.73
N VAL A 137 -3.43 -4.58 2.82
CA VAL A 137 -3.32 -6.00 3.19
C VAL A 137 -4.70 -6.62 3.41
N TYR A 138 -5.57 -5.96 4.18
CA TYR A 138 -6.95 -6.42 4.41
C TYR A 138 -7.76 -6.48 3.12
N MET A 139 -7.69 -5.44 2.29
CA MET A 139 -8.43 -5.38 1.04
C MET A 139 -8.00 -6.49 0.07
N LEU A 140 -6.68 -6.73 -0.06
CA LEU A 140 -6.20 -7.83 -0.90
C LEU A 140 -6.60 -9.20 -0.33
N HIS A 141 -6.59 -9.37 1.00
CA HIS A 141 -7.12 -10.58 1.64
C HIS A 141 -8.60 -10.81 1.33
N CYS A 142 -9.44 -9.77 1.42
CA CYS A 142 -10.85 -9.82 1.03
C CYS A 142 -11.00 -10.20 -0.45
N TYR A 143 -10.15 -9.66 -1.32
CA TYR A 143 -10.11 -10.05 -2.73
C TYR A 143 -9.77 -11.55 -2.89
N THR A 144 -8.68 -12.03 -2.33
CA THR A 144 -8.30 -13.45 -2.50
C THR A 144 -9.32 -14.43 -1.93
N ASN A 145 -10.03 -14.05 -0.85
CA ASN A 145 -11.06 -14.88 -0.24
C ASN A 145 -12.46 -14.65 -0.83
N ARG A 146 -12.58 -13.85 -1.88
CA ARG A 146 -13.84 -13.55 -2.57
C ARG A 146 -14.91 -12.96 -1.65
N ASP A 147 -14.51 -12.10 -0.71
CA ASP A 147 -15.44 -11.31 0.08
C ASP A 147 -16.07 -10.21 -0.78
N THR A 148 -17.13 -10.61 -1.49
CA THR A 148 -17.84 -9.73 -2.42
C THR A 148 -18.54 -8.56 -1.73
N ALA A 149 -18.88 -8.68 -0.44
CA ALA A 149 -19.56 -7.60 0.28
C ALA A 149 -18.61 -6.42 0.50
N VAL A 150 -17.39 -6.69 0.98
CA VAL A 150 -16.36 -5.66 1.19
C VAL A 150 -15.92 -5.04 -0.14
N LEU A 151 -15.70 -5.85 -1.17
CA LEU A 151 -15.30 -5.36 -2.48
C LEU A 151 -16.37 -4.50 -3.14
N LYS A 152 -17.63 -4.93 -3.10
CA LYS A 152 -18.74 -4.15 -3.62
C LYS A 152 -18.85 -2.83 -2.88
N HIS A 153 -18.78 -2.84 -1.54
CA HIS A 153 -18.80 -1.62 -0.73
C HIS A 153 -17.69 -0.64 -1.12
N PHE A 154 -16.48 -1.14 -1.33
CA PHE A 154 -15.37 -0.29 -1.71
C PHE A 154 -15.48 0.21 -3.16
N LEU A 155 -16.00 -0.58 -4.11
CA LEU A 155 -16.00 -0.23 -5.54
C LEU A 155 -17.33 0.31 -6.07
N GLN A 156 -18.32 0.62 -5.21
CA GLN A 156 -19.74 0.88 -5.55
C GLN A 156 -20.02 1.78 -6.78
N GLU A 157 -19.12 2.66 -7.19
CA GLU A 157 -19.30 3.56 -8.35
C GLU A 157 -18.64 3.06 -9.65
N ASP A 158 -17.66 2.14 -9.58
CA ASP A 158 -16.88 1.64 -10.72
C ASP A 158 -17.27 0.20 -11.13
N TRP A 159 -18.16 -0.43 -10.38
CA TRP A 159 -18.63 -1.79 -10.63
C TRP A 159 -19.80 -1.85 -11.64
N ASP A 160 -20.54 -0.75 -11.79
CA ASP A 160 -21.80 -0.73 -12.54
C ASP A 160 -21.69 -0.09 -13.94
N ASP A 161 -20.53 0.44 -14.33
CA ASP A 161 -20.36 1.18 -15.61
C ASP A 161 -20.16 0.27 -16.84
N ASP A 162 -20.03 -1.05 -16.66
CA ASP A 162 -20.06 -2.04 -17.74
C ASP A 162 -21.43 -2.73 -17.81
N ASN A 163 -22.43 -1.94 -18.22
CA ASN A 163 -23.61 -2.29 -19.01
C ASN A 163 -24.01 -3.80 -19.03
N SER A 164 -24.34 -4.37 -17.86
CA SER A 164 -24.91 -5.72 -17.78
C SER A 164 -25.97 -5.80 -16.69
N ASP A 165 -27.21 -5.68 -17.14
CA ASP A 165 -28.41 -6.11 -16.46
C ASP A 165 -28.38 -7.65 -16.36
N SER A 166 -27.56 -8.22 -15.47
CA SER A 166 -27.50 -9.66 -15.28
C SER A 166 -27.14 -10.06 -13.85
N ARG A 167 -27.92 -11.00 -13.32
CA ARG A 167 -27.81 -11.61 -11.99
C ARG A 167 -26.59 -12.52 -11.83
N ASP A 168 -25.60 -12.39 -12.71
CA ASP A 168 -24.41 -13.23 -12.86
C ASP A 168 -23.14 -12.36 -13.01
N GLN A 169 -22.91 -11.41 -12.10
CA GLN A 169 -21.64 -10.68 -12.06
C GLN A 169 -20.50 -11.65 -11.70
N GLU A 170 -19.68 -11.98 -12.70
CA GLU A 170 -18.46 -12.77 -12.54
C GLU A 170 -17.49 -12.06 -11.58
N TYR A 171 -16.81 -12.83 -10.73
CA TYR A 171 -15.84 -12.29 -9.79
C TYR A 171 -14.70 -11.58 -10.54
N PRO A 172 -14.38 -10.31 -10.23
CA PRO A 172 -13.48 -9.51 -11.05
C PRO A 172 -12.08 -10.13 -11.06
N SER A 173 -11.42 -10.08 -12.21
CA SER A 173 -10.00 -10.43 -12.30
C SER A 173 -9.15 -9.38 -11.56
N LEU A 174 -7.92 -9.76 -11.21
CA LEU A 174 -7.04 -8.90 -10.40
C LEU A 174 -6.76 -7.57 -11.10
N ASP A 175 -6.59 -7.59 -12.42
CA ASP A 175 -6.37 -6.39 -13.22
C ASP A 175 -7.57 -5.45 -13.28
N VAL A 176 -8.79 -5.97 -13.18
CA VAL A 176 -10.03 -5.17 -13.08
C VAL A 176 -10.17 -4.60 -11.68
N PHE A 177 -9.95 -5.41 -10.65
CA PHE A 177 -9.99 -4.99 -9.25
C PHE A 177 -8.98 -3.86 -8.97
N LEU A 178 -7.72 -4.02 -9.38
CA LEU A 178 -6.66 -3.02 -9.21
C LEU A 178 -6.98 -1.72 -9.97
N LYS A 179 -7.53 -1.83 -11.18
CA LYS A 179 -7.97 -0.67 -11.97
C LYS A 179 -9.09 0.10 -11.26
N GLY A 180 -10.10 -0.59 -10.73
CA GLY A 180 -11.20 0.03 -9.99
C GLY A 180 -10.71 0.75 -8.72
N ALA A 181 -9.82 0.11 -7.96
CA ALA A 181 -9.20 0.74 -6.79
C ALA A 181 -8.44 2.03 -7.18
N MET A 182 -7.66 1.99 -8.27
CA MET A 182 -6.92 3.15 -8.76
C MET A 182 -7.87 4.29 -9.19
N LEU A 183 -8.96 3.98 -9.89
CA LEU A 183 -9.97 4.96 -10.31
C LEU A 183 -10.62 5.64 -9.09
N LYS A 184 -11.05 4.87 -8.08
CA LYS A 184 -11.57 5.42 -6.82
C LYS A 184 -10.54 6.34 -6.15
N SER A 185 -9.27 5.96 -6.10
CA SER A 185 -8.21 6.81 -5.54
C SER A 185 -8.06 8.12 -6.30
N LEU A 186 -8.10 8.07 -7.63
CA LEU A 186 -7.95 9.25 -8.49
C LEU A 186 -9.13 10.22 -8.35
N ARG A 187 -10.34 9.71 -8.06
CA ARG A 187 -11.54 10.53 -7.79
C ARG A 187 -11.58 11.14 -6.39
N SER A 188 -10.81 10.60 -5.45
CA SER A 188 -10.73 11.15 -4.09
C SER A 188 -10.14 12.56 -4.09
N GLU A 189 -10.91 13.54 -3.61
CA GLU A 189 -10.54 14.97 -3.62
C GLU A 189 -9.19 15.27 -2.94
N ASN A 190 -8.90 14.62 -1.81
CA ASN A 190 -7.73 14.90 -0.98
C ASN A 190 -6.59 13.87 -1.10
N GLY A 191 -6.76 12.86 -1.97
CA GLY A 191 -5.76 11.81 -2.14
C GLY A 191 -5.52 10.83 -1.01
N HIS A 192 -6.40 10.75 -0.02
CA HIS A 192 -6.22 9.88 1.15
C HIS A 192 -6.12 8.38 0.84
N LEU A 193 -6.43 7.93 -0.39
CA LEU A 193 -6.33 6.54 -0.82
C LEU A 193 -5.05 6.23 -1.61
N ASP A 194 -4.19 7.22 -1.87
CA ASP A 194 -3.10 7.07 -2.82
C ASP A 194 -2.05 6.06 -2.40
N LEU A 195 -1.57 6.19 -1.17
CA LEU A 195 -0.55 5.28 -0.68
C LEU A 195 -1.16 3.90 -0.40
N PHE A 196 -2.44 3.83 -0.03
CA PHE A 196 -3.21 2.57 0.01
C PHE A 196 -3.22 1.85 -1.35
N VAL A 197 -3.60 2.50 -2.46
CA VAL A 197 -3.63 1.83 -3.77
C VAL A 197 -2.24 1.50 -4.28
N ARG A 198 -1.24 2.33 -3.95
CA ARG A 198 0.16 2.04 -4.22
C ARG A 198 0.59 0.72 -3.56
N PHE A 199 0.27 0.54 -2.28
CA PHE A 199 0.52 -0.71 -1.58
C PHE A 199 -0.26 -1.89 -2.19
N LEU A 200 -1.53 -1.68 -2.54
CA LEU A 200 -2.37 -2.72 -3.13
C LEU A 200 -1.76 -3.27 -4.44
N HIS A 201 -1.26 -2.38 -5.31
CA HIS A 201 -0.57 -2.76 -6.54
C HIS A 201 0.75 -3.48 -6.26
N GLY A 202 1.55 -3.02 -5.28
CA GLY A 202 2.75 -3.73 -4.85
C GLY A 202 2.46 -5.13 -4.33
N LEU A 203 1.44 -5.28 -3.48
CA LEU A 203 1.06 -6.57 -2.86
C LEU A 203 0.50 -7.57 -3.88
N SER A 204 0.10 -7.11 -5.07
CA SER A 204 -0.37 -7.98 -6.16
C SER A 204 0.74 -8.86 -6.77
N LEU A 205 2.02 -8.49 -6.56
CA LEU A 205 3.16 -9.26 -7.03
C LEU A 205 3.48 -10.45 -6.11
N GLU A 206 3.79 -11.60 -6.71
CA GLU A 206 4.19 -12.82 -5.98
C GLU A 206 5.36 -12.59 -5.02
N SER A 207 6.32 -11.73 -5.38
CA SER A 207 7.48 -11.44 -4.53
C SER A 207 7.07 -10.88 -3.17
N ASN A 208 6.08 -9.99 -3.15
CA ASN A 208 5.59 -9.34 -1.93
C ASN A 208 4.60 -10.26 -1.17
N GLN A 209 3.89 -11.13 -1.89
CA GLN A 209 3.06 -12.16 -1.27
C GLN A 209 3.87 -13.25 -0.56
N ARG A 210 5.13 -13.50 -0.95
CA ARG A 210 5.95 -14.52 -0.27
C ARG A 210 6.12 -14.24 1.23
N LEU A 211 6.27 -12.98 1.61
CA LEU A 211 6.48 -12.55 3.01
C LEU A 211 5.19 -12.64 3.83
N LEU A 212 4.06 -12.28 3.21
CA LEU A 212 2.75 -12.20 3.86
C LEU A 212 1.78 -13.29 3.38
N GLY A 213 2.27 -14.38 2.78
CA GLY A 213 1.44 -15.32 2.01
C GLY A 213 0.40 -16.05 2.84
N GLY A 214 0.71 -16.29 4.12
CA GLY A 214 -0.27 -16.82 5.07
C GLY A 214 -1.42 -15.86 5.39
N LEU A 215 -1.21 -14.55 5.17
CA LEU A 215 -2.19 -13.49 5.42
C LEU A 215 -3.00 -13.16 4.16
N LEU A 216 -2.34 -13.06 3.01
CA LEU A 216 -2.93 -12.58 1.76
C LEU A 216 -3.58 -13.67 0.92
N GLY A 217 -3.41 -14.95 1.25
CA GLY A 217 -3.88 -16.04 0.40
C GLY A 217 -3.17 -16.10 -0.96
N ARG A 218 -3.70 -16.93 -1.88
CA ARG A 218 -3.12 -17.11 -3.22
C ARG A 218 -3.90 -16.28 -4.24
N THR A 219 -3.24 -15.28 -4.83
CA THR A 219 -3.80 -14.48 -5.92
C THR A 219 -3.51 -15.13 -7.28
N ASP A 220 -4.41 -15.02 -8.26
CA ASP A 220 -4.09 -15.34 -9.66
C ASP A 220 -3.22 -14.22 -10.25
N ASN A 221 -1.91 -14.34 -10.04
CA ASN A 221 -0.88 -13.38 -10.44
C ASN A 221 -0.13 -13.84 -11.71
N ARG A 222 -0.80 -14.61 -12.59
CA ARG A 222 -0.22 -15.02 -13.88
C ARG A 222 0.37 -13.81 -14.60
N PRO A 223 1.54 -13.94 -15.26
CA PRO A 223 2.20 -12.81 -15.93
C PRO A 223 1.27 -12.02 -16.86
N GLY A 224 0.37 -12.71 -17.58
CA GLY A 224 -0.62 -12.05 -18.44
C GLY A 224 -1.61 -11.13 -17.71
N ILE A 225 -1.99 -11.45 -16.47
CA ILE A 225 -2.88 -10.62 -15.64
C ILE A 225 -2.11 -9.40 -15.13
N ILE A 226 -0.90 -9.60 -14.61
CA ILE A 226 -0.04 -8.51 -14.12
C ILE A 226 0.28 -7.52 -15.24
N GLN A 227 0.57 -8.01 -16.45
CA GLN A 227 0.78 -7.16 -17.63
C GLN A 227 -0.48 -6.37 -18.03
N ARG A 228 -1.69 -6.95 -17.87
CA ARG A 228 -2.92 -6.18 -18.06
C ARG A 228 -3.13 -5.12 -16.99
N ALA A 229 -2.83 -5.40 -15.72
CA ALA A 229 -2.87 -4.41 -14.66
C ALA A 229 -1.92 -3.22 -14.93
N ILE A 230 -0.67 -3.52 -15.34
CA ILE A 230 0.31 -2.51 -15.77
C ILE A 230 -0.21 -1.73 -16.98
N SER A 231 -0.78 -2.41 -17.98
CA SER A 231 -1.33 -1.76 -19.17
C SER A 231 -2.52 -0.87 -18.82
N ASN A 232 -3.38 -1.29 -17.90
CA ASN A 232 -4.51 -0.50 -17.40
C ASN A 232 -4.00 0.79 -16.77
N LEU A 233 -3.01 0.73 -15.87
CA LEU A 233 -2.39 1.91 -15.25
C LEU A 233 -1.86 2.90 -16.29
N LYS A 234 -1.10 2.44 -17.28
CA LYS A 234 -0.52 3.31 -18.33
C LYS A 234 -1.57 3.95 -19.24
N LYS A 235 -2.74 3.31 -19.39
CA LYS A 235 -3.85 3.78 -20.22
C LYS A 235 -4.85 4.65 -19.45
N LEU A 236 -4.73 4.76 -18.12
CA LEU A 236 -5.58 5.65 -17.35
C LEU A 236 -5.34 7.08 -17.82
N ARG A 237 -6.35 7.62 -18.49
CA ARG A 237 -6.46 9.01 -18.90
C ARG A 237 -7.82 9.46 -18.39
N SER A 238 -7.85 10.50 -17.59
CA SER A 238 -9.10 11.12 -17.19
C SER A 238 -8.92 12.60 -17.30
N ASP A 239 -9.83 13.22 -18.03
CA ASP A 239 -9.87 14.66 -18.27
C ASP A 239 -9.99 15.49 -16.97
N ASN A 240 -10.21 14.83 -15.82
CA ASN A 240 -10.35 15.42 -14.49
C ASN A 240 -9.23 15.04 -13.49
N ILE A 241 -8.19 14.31 -13.90
CA ILE A 241 -7.06 14.00 -13.01
C ILE A 241 -6.06 15.15 -13.08
N SER A 242 -5.81 15.82 -11.95
CA SER A 242 -4.75 16.82 -11.91
C SER A 242 -3.37 16.15 -12.04
N PRO A 243 -2.38 16.80 -12.68
CA PRO A 243 -1.01 16.26 -12.79
C PRO A 243 -0.42 15.78 -11.45
N ASP A 244 -0.72 16.49 -10.35
CA ASP A 244 -0.29 16.12 -8.99
C ASP A 244 -0.82 14.75 -8.51
N ARG A 245 -1.88 14.23 -9.13
CA ARG A 245 -2.50 12.93 -8.81
C ARG A 245 -2.00 11.85 -9.78
N SER A 246 -1.65 12.23 -11.01
CA SER A 246 -1.06 11.35 -12.03
C SER A 246 0.28 10.75 -11.58
N ILE A 247 1.02 11.42 -10.69
CA ILE A 247 2.23 10.85 -10.07
C ILE A 247 1.96 9.53 -9.34
N ASN A 248 0.76 9.34 -8.80
CA ASN A 248 0.43 8.11 -8.08
C ASN A 248 0.40 6.90 -9.03
N ILE A 249 0.02 7.08 -10.30
CA ILE A 249 0.11 6.03 -11.33
C ILE A 249 1.56 5.58 -11.52
N PHE A 250 2.49 6.53 -11.59
CA PHE A 250 3.94 6.24 -11.69
C PHE A 250 4.45 5.50 -10.45
N HIS A 251 4.02 5.88 -9.26
CA HIS A 251 4.36 5.16 -8.03
C HIS A 251 3.80 3.74 -8.00
N CYS A 252 2.56 3.52 -8.43
CA CYS A 252 1.98 2.18 -8.58
C CYS A 252 2.80 1.32 -9.56
N LEU A 253 3.19 1.87 -10.72
CA LEU A 253 4.06 1.17 -11.68
C LEU A 253 5.40 0.78 -11.04
N THR A 254 6.00 1.67 -10.26
CA THR A 254 7.25 1.42 -9.54
C THR A 254 7.09 0.31 -8.49
N GLU A 255 5.99 0.29 -7.73
CA GLU A 255 5.69 -0.80 -6.79
C GLU A 255 5.47 -2.14 -7.49
N MET A 256 4.94 -2.12 -8.71
CA MET A 256 4.82 -3.28 -9.59
C MET A 256 6.13 -3.65 -10.31
N LYS A 257 7.26 -3.00 -9.94
CA LYS A 257 8.59 -3.17 -10.53
C LYS A 257 8.64 -2.90 -12.04
N ASP A 258 7.69 -2.14 -12.58
CA ASP A 258 7.71 -1.66 -13.96
C ASP A 258 8.44 -0.31 -14.01
N LEU A 259 9.62 -0.31 -14.64
CA LEU A 259 10.48 0.87 -14.79
C LEU A 259 10.36 1.51 -16.18
N SER A 260 9.36 1.13 -16.99
CA SER A 260 9.27 1.56 -18.39
C SER A 260 9.15 3.08 -18.52
N VAL A 261 8.27 3.72 -17.73
CA VAL A 261 8.10 5.17 -17.74
C VAL A 261 9.40 5.88 -17.35
N HIS A 262 10.14 5.35 -16.36
CA HIS A 262 11.44 5.90 -15.97
C HIS A 262 12.48 5.80 -17.10
N GLN A 263 12.49 4.67 -17.82
CA GLN A 263 13.35 4.46 -18.99
C GLN A 263 12.97 5.37 -20.16
N GLU A 264 11.66 5.54 -20.42
CA GLU A 264 11.12 6.44 -21.44
C GLU A 264 11.52 7.89 -21.18
N ILE A 265 11.40 8.36 -19.93
CA ILE A 265 11.84 9.69 -19.50
C ILE A 265 13.36 9.84 -19.63
N THR A 266 14.14 8.88 -19.15
CA THR A 266 15.60 8.91 -19.27
C THR A 266 16.05 8.94 -20.73
N GLY A 267 15.36 8.19 -21.60
CA GLY A 267 15.59 8.20 -23.04
C GLY A 267 15.20 9.54 -23.68
N PHE A 268 14.08 10.13 -23.25
CA PHE A 268 13.66 11.47 -23.68
C PHE A 268 14.71 12.54 -23.32
N LEU A 269 15.19 12.55 -22.07
CA LEU A 269 16.23 13.48 -21.62
C LEU A 269 17.57 13.29 -22.35
N LYS A 270 17.86 12.11 -22.91
CA LYS A 270 19.09 11.88 -23.71
C LYS A 270 18.91 12.13 -25.20
N SER A 271 17.68 12.35 -25.66
CA SER A 271 17.34 12.54 -27.07
C SER A 271 17.77 13.93 -27.54
N GLU A 272 18.34 14.03 -28.75
CA GLU A 272 18.62 15.32 -29.41
C GLU A 272 17.33 15.99 -29.91
N ASN A 273 16.35 15.20 -30.37
CA ASN A 273 15.05 15.70 -30.85
C ASN A 273 13.98 15.76 -29.74
N ARG A 274 14.22 16.48 -28.64
CA ARG A 274 13.25 16.56 -27.53
C ARG A 274 11.95 17.27 -27.94
N SER A 275 12.07 18.32 -28.76
CA SER A 275 10.95 19.15 -29.22
C SER A 275 9.92 18.42 -30.09
N GLU A 276 10.26 17.25 -30.63
CA GLU A 276 9.37 16.46 -31.51
C GLU A 276 8.59 15.37 -30.76
N LYS A 277 8.87 15.14 -29.47
CA LYS A 277 8.24 14.09 -28.67
C LYS A 277 7.28 14.68 -27.64
N GLU A 278 6.00 14.33 -27.75
CA GLU A 278 5.01 14.66 -26.74
C GLU A 278 5.11 13.70 -25.54
N LEU A 279 5.21 14.27 -24.34
CA LEU A 279 5.15 13.53 -23.08
C LEU A 279 3.71 13.43 -22.60
N SER A 280 3.31 12.27 -22.08
CA SER A 280 2.01 12.14 -21.41
C SER A 280 2.03 12.78 -20.01
N GLU A 281 0.86 13.01 -19.41
CA GLU A 281 0.77 13.54 -18.03
C GLU A 281 1.55 12.70 -17.00
N ILE A 282 1.54 11.37 -17.14
CA ILE A 282 2.31 10.47 -16.30
C ILE A 282 3.81 10.74 -16.46
N HIS A 283 4.28 10.96 -17.71
CA HIS A 283 5.67 11.29 -17.97
C HIS A 283 6.07 12.62 -17.34
N CYS A 284 5.25 13.67 -17.51
CA CYS A 284 5.53 14.98 -16.94
C CYS A 284 5.59 14.93 -15.41
N SER A 285 4.64 14.23 -14.79
CA SER A 285 4.59 14.07 -13.33
C SER A 285 5.80 13.29 -12.81
N ALA A 286 6.13 12.16 -13.45
CA ALA A 286 7.28 11.36 -13.10
C ALA A 286 8.61 12.10 -13.31
N LEU A 287 8.73 12.89 -14.38
CA LEU A 287 9.89 13.75 -14.62
C LEU A 287 10.03 14.80 -13.51
N ALA A 288 8.95 15.51 -13.16
CA ALA A 288 8.96 16.48 -12.06
C ALA A 288 9.40 15.84 -10.74
N TYR A 289 8.88 14.65 -10.42
CA TYR A 289 9.31 13.88 -9.24
C TYR A 289 10.78 13.49 -9.31
N MET A 290 11.26 12.97 -10.44
CA MET A 290 12.66 12.59 -10.62
C MET A 290 13.61 13.77 -10.42
N LEU A 291 13.23 14.95 -10.91
CA LEU A 291 14.00 16.19 -10.73
C LEU A 291 13.98 16.65 -9.27
N GLN A 292 12.82 16.61 -8.61
CA GLN A 292 12.70 16.95 -7.19
C GLN A 292 13.52 16.03 -6.28
N MET A 293 13.65 14.76 -6.66
CA MET A 293 14.42 13.75 -5.93
C MET A 293 15.89 13.68 -6.35
N SER A 294 16.31 14.48 -7.34
CA SER A 294 17.70 14.55 -7.78
C SER A 294 18.58 15.15 -6.68
N GLU A 295 19.77 14.57 -6.47
CA GLU A 295 20.78 15.15 -5.58
C GLU A 295 21.43 16.39 -6.20
N GLU A 296 21.38 16.52 -7.53
CA GLU A 296 21.92 17.64 -8.28
C GLU A 296 20.90 18.79 -8.33
N VAL A 297 21.32 19.96 -7.81
CA VAL A 297 20.58 21.22 -7.97
C VAL A 297 20.75 21.68 -9.42
N LEU A 298 19.65 21.71 -10.16
CA LEU A 298 19.62 22.29 -11.50
C LEU A 298 19.48 23.81 -11.37
N ASP A 299 20.57 24.55 -11.66
CA ASP A 299 20.55 26.02 -11.67
C ASP A 299 19.62 26.57 -12.78
N ASP A 300 19.55 25.88 -13.93
CA ASP A 300 18.61 26.14 -15.02
C ASP A 300 18.02 24.82 -15.53
N PHE A 301 16.70 24.77 -15.72
CA PHE A 301 15.99 23.63 -16.31
C PHE A 301 15.49 23.99 -17.71
N ASP A 302 16.24 23.59 -18.73
CA ASP A 302 15.88 23.86 -20.14
C ASP A 302 15.17 22.65 -20.78
N LEU A 303 13.89 22.83 -21.05
CA LEU A 303 13.03 21.89 -21.78
C LEU A 303 12.94 22.21 -23.28
N MET A 304 13.57 23.29 -23.75
CA MET A 304 13.54 23.73 -25.14
C MET A 304 14.65 23.13 -25.99
#